data_AF-A0A2N5XX04-F1
#
_entry.id   AF-A0A2N5XX04-F1
#
_cell.length_a   1.000
_cell.length_b   1.000
_cell.length_c   1.000
_cell.angle_alpha   90.00
_cell.angle_beta   90.00
_cell.angle_gamma   90.00
#
_symmetry.space_group_name_H-M   'P 1'
#
loop_
_entity.id
_entity.type
_entity.pdbx_description
1 polymer ?
#
loop_
_entity_poly.entity_id
_entity_poly.type
_entity_poly.pdbx_seq_one_letter_code
_entity_poly.pdbx_strand_id
1 'polypeptide(L)'
;MVKAVLGNLSKWCAYSHMFKIFSILVHGGDISDQTRTGRNIALLGFFCPFFWFALFSGASGVELAFHATHSGIVFLVGMVIVVTSLRKRKPR
;
A
#
# COMPACT_ATOMS: atom_id res chain seq x y z
N MET A 1 28.24 -15.15 10.61
CA MET A 1 26.91 -15.79 10.70
C MET A 1 25.82 -15.01 9.95
N VAL A 2 25.73 -13.67 10.11
CA VAL A 2 24.72 -12.82 9.43
C VAL A 2 24.77 -12.85 7.89
N LYS A 3 25.97 -12.91 7.30
CA LYS A 3 26.14 -12.93 5.82
C LYS A 3 25.58 -14.19 5.14
N ALA A 4 25.52 -15.34 5.84
CA ALA A 4 25.00 -16.59 5.29
C ALA A 4 23.46 -16.60 5.23
N VAL A 5 22.80 -15.91 6.17
CA VAL A 5 21.33 -15.73 6.20
C VAL A 5 20.88 -14.79 5.07
N LEU A 6 21.63 -13.71 4.82
CA LEU A 6 21.42 -12.82 3.67
C LEU A 6 21.59 -13.55 2.32
N GLY A 7 22.54 -14.49 2.23
CA GLY A 7 22.77 -15.29 1.02
C GLY A 7 21.60 -16.23 0.66
N ASN A 8 20.92 -16.81 1.65
CA ASN A 8 19.75 -17.68 1.42
C ASN A 8 18.44 -16.90 1.18
N LEU A 9 18.32 -15.67 1.66
CA LEU A 9 17.22 -14.77 1.30
C LEU A 9 17.22 -14.40 -0.19
N SER A 10 18.36 -14.49 -0.88
CA SER A 10 18.46 -14.26 -2.33
C SER A 10 17.70 -15.30 -3.18
N LYS A 11 17.34 -16.47 -2.60
CA LYS A 11 16.53 -17.50 -3.26
C LYS A 11 15.03 -17.28 -3.15
N TRP A 12 14.59 -16.29 -2.38
CA TRP A 12 13.19 -15.87 -2.30
C TRP A 12 12.86 -14.92 -3.44
N CYS A 13 12.89 -15.43 -4.68
CA CYS A 13 12.63 -14.68 -5.90
C CYS A 13 11.29 -13.90 -5.85
N ALA A 14 10.25 -14.48 -5.24
CA ALA A 14 8.96 -13.81 -5.07
C ALA A 14 9.02 -12.67 -4.03
N TYR A 15 9.68 -12.90 -2.90
CA TYR A 15 9.74 -11.91 -1.82
C TYR A 15 10.74 -10.79 -2.10
N SER A 16 11.84 -11.06 -2.80
CA SER A 16 12.77 -10.02 -3.27
C SER A 16 12.10 -9.12 -4.32
N HIS A 17 11.27 -9.67 -5.21
CA HIS A 17 10.44 -8.88 -6.11
C HIS A 17 9.40 -8.05 -5.36
N MET A 18 8.69 -8.63 -4.38
CA MET A 18 7.76 -7.87 -3.55
C MET A 18 8.47 -6.77 -2.76
N PHE A 19 9.63 -7.05 -2.17
CA PHE A 19 10.42 -6.08 -1.40
C PHE A 19 10.99 -4.99 -2.29
N LYS A 20 11.38 -5.31 -3.54
CA LYS A 20 11.81 -4.33 -4.54
C LYS A 20 10.65 -3.43 -4.97
N ILE A 21 9.46 -3.99 -5.20
CA ILE A 21 8.24 -3.22 -5.49
C ILE A 21 7.88 -2.32 -4.30
N PHE A 22 7.90 -2.87 -3.08
CA PHE A 22 7.61 -2.12 -1.85
C PHE A 22 8.64 -1.01 -1.61
N SER A 23 9.92 -1.29 -1.82
CA SER A 23 10.99 -0.31 -1.71
C SER A 23 10.89 0.79 -2.77
N ILE A 24 10.52 0.47 -4.02
CA ILE A 24 10.23 1.48 -5.07
C ILE A 24 9.01 2.33 -4.69
N LEU A 25 7.98 1.70 -4.10
CA LEU A 25 6.77 2.37 -3.59
C LEU A 25 7.07 3.35 -2.44
N VAL A 26 8.00 2.99 -1.55
CA VAL A 26 8.37 3.77 -0.35
C VAL A 26 9.43 4.82 -0.64
N HIS A 27 10.53 4.46 -1.30
CA HIS A 27 11.65 5.36 -1.56
C HIS A 27 11.43 6.30 -2.75
N GLY A 28 10.31 6.15 -3.48
CA GLY A 28 9.98 7.05 -4.58
C GLY A 28 10.99 6.95 -5.71
N GLY A 29 11.13 5.75 -6.28
CA GLY A 29 11.83 5.59 -7.56
C GLY A 29 11.09 6.30 -8.69
N ASP A 30 11.59 6.17 -9.91
CA ASP A 30 10.92 6.65 -11.12
C ASP A 30 9.56 5.93 -11.27
N ILE A 31 8.50 6.47 -10.67
CA ILE A 31 7.13 5.98 -10.71
C ILE A 31 6.30 7.02 -11.45
N SER A 32 5.33 6.56 -12.26
CA SER A 32 4.47 7.50 -12.97
C SER A 32 3.70 8.39 -12.00
N ASP A 33 3.35 9.60 -12.42
CA ASP A 33 2.49 10.49 -11.63
C ASP A 33 1.17 9.81 -11.27
N GLN A 34 0.63 8.98 -12.17
CA GLN A 34 -0.57 8.17 -11.90
C GLN A 34 -0.36 7.18 -10.75
N THR A 35 0.79 6.49 -10.70
CA THR A 35 1.14 5.60 -9.58
C THR A 35 1.29 6.38 -8.28
N ARG A 36 1.92 7.56 -8.32
CA ARG A 36 2.09 8.43 -7.16
C ARG A 36 0.76 8.91 -6.60
N THR A 37 -0.14 9.36 -7.47
CA THR A 37 -1.50 9.78 -7.10
C THR A 37 -2.29 8.62 -6.52
N GLY A 38 -2.28 7.45 -7.16
CA GLY A 38 -2.95 6.25 -6.64
C GLY A 38 -2.43 5.85 -5.26
N ARG A 39 -1.11 5.91 -5.04
CA ARG A 39 -0.50 5.64 -3.73
C ARG A 39 -0.98 6.62 -2.67
N ASN A 40 -1.02 7.92 -2.97
CA ASN A 40 -1.47 8.93 -2.02
C ASN A 40 -2.96 8.74 -1.65
N ILE A 41 -3.81 8.40 -2.61
CA ILE A 41 -5.23 8.07 -2.37
C ILE A 41 -5.34 6.83 -1.48
N ALA A 42 -4.57 5.78 -1.78
CA ALA A 42 -4.56 4.56 -0.97
C ALA A 42 -4.14 4.86 0.47
N LEU A 43 -3.04 5.62 0.66
CA LEU A 43 -2.56 6.01 1.99
C LEU A 43 -3.59 6.86 2.75
N LEU A 44 -4.30 7.76 2.08
CA LEU A 44 -5.36 8.56 2.70
C LEU A 44 -6.52 7.68 3.19
N GLY A 45 -6.93 6.68 2.41
CA GLY A 45 -7.92 5.69 2.82
C GLY A 45 -7.44 4.86 4.02
N PHE A 46 -6.21 4.33 3.97
CA PHE A 46 -5.66 3.50 5.05
C PHE A 46 -5.46 4.28 6.36
N PHE A 47 -4.95 5.52 6.27
CA PHE A 47 -4.69 6.39 7.42
C PHE A 47 -5.85 7.36 7.70
N CYS A 48 -7.09 6.98 7.35
CA CYS A 48 -8.26 7.84 7.57
C CYS A 48 -8.38 8.21 9.07
N PRO A 49 -8.23 9.49 9.44
CA PRO A 49 -8.20 9.89 10.85
C PRO A 49 -9.54 9.60 11.56
N PHE A 50 -10.66 9.66 10.86
CA PHE A 50 -11.99 9.39 11.41
C PHE A 50 -12.15 7.93 11.84
N PHE A 51 -11.67 6.98 11.03
CA PHE A 51 -11.71 5.56 11.39
C PHE A 51 -10.86 5.29 12.62
N TRP A 52 -9.61 5.76 12.63
CA TRP A 52 -8.71 5.54 13.76
C TRP A 52 -9.20 6.23 15.03
N PHE A 53 -9.71 7.45 14.91
CA PHE A 53 -10.32 8.16 16.04
C PHE A 53 -11.51 7.39 16.60
N ALA A 54 -12.48 6.99 15.76
CA ALA A 54 -13.65 6.22 16.17
C ALA A 54 -13.28 4.87 16.81
N LEU A 55 -12.24 4.19 16.29
CA LEU A 55 -11.74 2.95 16.85
C LEU A 55 -11.15 3.14 18.25
N PHE A 56 -10.32 4.17 18.44
CA PHE A 56 -9.65 4.41 19.72
C PHE A 56 -10.51 5.12 20.76
N SER A 57 -11.55 5.84 20.34
CA SER A 57 -12.51 6.49 21.24
C SER A 57 -13.61 5.53 21.73
N GLY A 58 -13.67 4.30 21.21
CA GLY A 58 -14.70 3.32 21.58
C GLY A 58 -16.08 3.65 21.00
N ALA A 59 -16.12 4.20 19.77
CA ALA A 59 -17.36 4.53 19.09
C ALA A 59 -18.26 3.30 18.86
N SER A 60 -19.53 3.56 18.55
CA SER A 60 -20.50 2.48 18.28
C SER A 60 -20.07 1.61 17.10
N GLY A 61 -20.44 0.32 17.11
CA GLY A 61 -20.07 -0.61 16.03
C GLY A 61 -20.59 -0.18 14.65
N VAL A 62 -21.75 0.50 14.60
CA VAL A 62 -22.33 1.03 13.36
C VAL A 62 -21.50 2.19 12.80
N GLU A 63 -21.08 3.11 13.66
CA GLU A 63 -20.21 4.24 13.29
C GLU A 63 -18.84 3.75 12.83
N LEU A 64 -18.26 2.79 13.55
CA LEU A 64 -17.00 2.18 13.18
C LEU A 64 -17.08 1.46 11.83
N ALA A 65 -18.16 0.71 11.58
CA ALA A 65 -18.39 0.02 10.31
C ALA A 65 -18.54 1.00 9.14
N PHE A 66 -19.24 2.13 9.36
CA PHE A 66 -19.36 3.19 8.36
C PHE A 66 -17.99 3.79 8.00
N HIS A 67 -17.21 4.19 9.00
CA HIS A 67 -15.88 4.75 8.75
C HIS A 67 -14.91 3.74 8.14
N ALA A 68 -14.96 2.47 8.55
CA ALA A 68 -14.16 1.39 7.97
C ALA A 68 -14.52 1.14 6.49
N THR A 69 -15.82 1.14 6.15
CA THR A 69 -16.27 0.92 4.78
C THR A 69 -15.89 2.09 3.89
N HIS A 70 -16.13 3.32 4.35
CA HIS A 70 -15.80 4.54 3.61
C HIS A 70 -14.30 4.64 3.35
N SER A 71 -13.47 4.48 4.38
CA SER A 71 -12.01 4.53 4.26
C SER A 71 -11.45 3.36 3.45
N GLY A 72 -12.04 2.17 3.58
CA GLY A 72 -11.72 0.98 2.82
C GLY A 72 -11.97 1.13 1.31
N ILE A 73 -13.11 1.72 0.91
CA ILE A 73 -13.39 2.00 -0.50
C ILE A 73 -12.35 2.96 -1.08
N VAL A 74 -12.02 4.04 -0.35
CA VAL A 74 -10.99 5.00 -0.77
C VAL A 74 -9.64 4.31 -0.93
N PHE A 75 -9.25 3.44 0.01
CA PHE A 75 -8.03 2.63 -0.08
C PHE A 75 -8.02 1.76 -1.34
N LEU A 76 -9.11 1.03 -1.60
CA LEU A 76 -9.23 0.14 -2.75
C LEU A 76 -9.15 0.89 -4.08
N VAL A 77 -9.77 2.07 -4.19
CA VAL A 77 -9.66 2.92 -5.39
C VAL A 77 -8.21 3.31 -5.65
N GLY A 78 -7.49 3.76 -4.62
CA GLY A 78 -6.06 4.07 -4.75
C GLY A 78 -5.24 2.87 -5.21
N MET A 79 -5.50 1.68 -4.64
CA MET A 79 -4.83 0.44 -5.02
C MET A 79 -5.11 0.03 -6.48
N VAL A 80 -6.35 0.17 -6.95
CA VAL A 80 -6.69 -0.11 -8.36
C VAL A 80 -5.91 0.82 -9.30
N ILE A 81 -5.78 2.10 -8.97
CA ILE A 81 -5.00 3.06 -9.77
C ILE A 81 -3.52 2.66 -9.80
N VAL A 82 -2.95 2.27 -8.65
CA VAL A 82 -1.55 1.78 -8.57
C VAL A 82 -1.36 0.54 -9.44
N VAL A 83 -2.21 -0.48 -9.27
CA VAL A 83 -2.08 -1.75 -10.00
C VAL A 83 -2.26 -1.55 -11.51
N THR A 84 -3.26 -0.78 -11.93
CA THR A 84 -3.50 -0.50 -13.36
C THR A 84 -2.38 0.33 -13.97
N SER A 85 -1.82 1.29 -13.21
CA SER A 85 -0.67 2.08 -13.67
C SER A 85 0.59 1.22 -13.83
N LEU A 86 0.87 0.36 -12.86
CA LEU A 86 2.03 -0.53 -12.91
C LEU A 86 1.91 -1.56 -14.04
N ARG A 87 0.71 -2.09 -14.32
CA ARG A 87 0.46 -2.99 -15.47
C ARG A 87 0.73 -2.33 -16.83
N LYS A 88 0.55 -1.01 -16.93
CA LYS A 88 0.83 -0.25 -18.16
C LYS A 88 2.31 0.05 -18.36
N ARG A 89 3.15 -0.06 -17.33
CA ARG A 89 4.61 -0.04 -17.51
C ARG A 89 5.06 -1.38 -18.10
N LYS A 90 5.27 -1.39 -19.42
CA LYS A 90 6.02 -2.46 -20.09
C LYS A 90 7.41 -2.52 -19.44
N PRO A 91 7.89 -3.69 -18.95
CA PRO A 91 9.28 -3.81 -18.56
C PRO A 91 10.14 -3.44 -19.78
N ARG A 92 11.01 -2.44 -19.62
CA ARG A 92 12.08 -2.17 -20.60
C ARG A 92 13.09 -3.31 -20.54
#